data_AF-A0A0G1MDP4-F1
#
_entry.id   AF-A0A0G1MDP4-F1
#
_cell.length_a   1.000
_cell.length_b   1.000
_cell.length_c   1.000
_cell.angle_alpha   90.00
_cell.angle_beta   90.00
_cell.angle_gamma   90.00
#
_symmetry.space_group_name_H-M   'P 1'
#
loop_
_entity.id
_entity.type
_entity.pdbx_description
1 polymer ?
#
loop_
_entity_poly.entity_id
_entity_poly.type
_entity_poly.pdbx_seq_one_letter_code
_entity_poly.pdbx_strand_id
1 'polypeptide(L)' 'MSTLEIIFNILAALIFLIYWGATFIILYHLTRFGIGVQPKKFAAVFLFGSVVLSGAAIILFMNLDIKPLLLLISR' A
#
# COMPACT_ATOMS: atom_id res chain seq x y z
N MET A 1 22.34 3.32 -11.04
CA MET A 1 21.42 4.32 -10.47
C MET A 1 22.22 5.49 -9.98
N SER A 2 21.81 6.70 -10.35
CA SER A 2 22.42 7.92 -9.81
C SER A 2 22.02 8.12 -8.33
N THR A 3 22.83 8.84 -7.56
CA THR A 3 22.49 9.19 -6.16
C THR A 3 21.15 9.91 -6.07
N LEU A 4 20.85 10.75 -7.06
CA LEU A 4 19.60 11.47 -7.17
C LEU A 4 18.39 10.53 -7.33
N GLU A 5 18.48 9.53 -8.21
CA GLU A 5 17.43 8.50 -8.37
C GLU A 5 17.17 7.73 -7.07
N ILE A 6 18.22 7.39 -6.33
CA ILE A 6 18.09 6.69 -5.04
C ILE A 6 17.32 7.57 -4.04
N ILE A 7 17.68 8.84 -3.92
CA ILE A 7 17.00 9.80 -3.04
C ILE A 7 15.52 9.92 -3.43
N PHE A 8 15.22 10.08 -4.73
CA PHE A 8 13.84 10.20 -5.20
C PHE A 8 13.01 8.94 -4.90
N ASN A 9 13.58 7.76 -5.09
CA ASN A 9 12.88 6.51 -4.79
C ASN A 9 12.61 6.33 -3.30
N ILE A 10 13.56 6.71 -2.44
CA ILE A 10 13.37 6.71 -0.98
C ILE A 10 12.26 7.69 -0.58
N LEU A 11 12.29 8.91 -1.13
CA LEU A 11 11.26 9.91 -0.86
C LEU A 11 9.87 9.44 -1.31
N ALA A 12 9.76 8.86 -2.50
CA ALA A 12 8.51 8.29 -3.00
C ALA A 12 7.99 7.20 -2.06
N ALA A 13 8.84 6.26 -1.64
CA ALA A 13 8.46 5.19 -0.71
C ALA A 13 7.98 5.74 0.65
N LEU A 14 8.66 6.76 1.19
CA LEU A 14 8.24 7.43 2.43
C LEU A 14 6.88 8.11 2.30
N ILE A 15 6.62 8.79 1.17
CA ILE A 15 5.33 9.44 0.91
C ILE A 15 4.20 8.40 0.88
N PHE A 16 4.39 7.27 0.20
CA PHE A 16 3.40 6.18 0.20
C PHE A 16 3.15 5.62 1.59
N LEU A 17 4.20 5.45 2.40
CA LEU A 17 4.07 4.94 3.77
C LEU A 17 3.29 5.91 4.67
N ILE A 18 3.57 7.21 4.58
CA ILE A 18 2.82 8.25 5.27
C ILE A 18 1.36 8.27 4.80
N TYR A 19 1.13 8.20 3.48
CA TYR A 19 -0.21 8.20 2.89
C TYR A 19 -1.06 7.02 3.39
N TRP A 20 -0.50 5.81 3.39
CA TRP A 20 -1.20 4.62 3.89
C TRP A 20 -1.48 4.72 5.40
N GLY A 21 -0.51 5.18 6.18
CA GLY A 21 -0.68 5.40 7.62
C GLY A 21 -1.77 6.42 7.92
N ALA A 22 -1.75 7.58 7.26
CA ALA A 22 -2.78 8.62 7.41
C ALA A 22 -4.17 8.10 7.00
N THR A 23 -4.26 7.39 5.87
CA THR A 23 -5.51 6.80 5.38
C THR A 23 -6.08 5.79 6.38
N PHE A 24 -5.24 4.94 6.99
CA PHE A 24 -5.65 4.02 8.04
C PHE A 24 -6.24 4.76 9.24
N ILE A 25 -5.58 5.83 9.71
CA ILE A 25 -6.05 6.64 10.84
C ILE A 25 -7.41 7.27 10.53
N ILE A 26 -7.57 7.86 9.34
CA ILE A 26 -8.82 8.47 8.90
C ILE A 26 -9.95 7.43 8.90
N LEU A 27 -9.74 6.29 8.24
CA LEU A 27 -10.75 5.25 8.13
C LEU A 27 -11.08 4.60 9.47
N TYR A 28 -10.09 4.39 10.33
CA TYR A 28 -10.32 3.91 11.68
C TYR A 28 -11.22 4.88 12.46
N HIS A 29 -10.96 6.18 12.41
CA HIS A 29 -11.78 7.16 13.10
C HIS A 29 -13.19 7.24 12.49
N LEU A 30 -13.32 7.31 11.17
CA LEU A 30 -14.63 7.36 10.51
C LEU A 30 -15.49 6.13 10.83
N THR A 31 -14.90 4.94 10.76
CA THR A 31 -15.62 3.68 10.98
C THR A 31 -15.94 3.43 12.45
N ARG A 32 -15.12 3.96 13.37
CA ARG A 32 -15.39 3.97 14.82
C ARG A 32 -16.68 4.73 15.14
N PHE A 33 -17.01 5.79 14.40
CA PHE A 33 -18.18 6.61 14.69
C PHE A 33 -19.48 6.14 14.01
N GLY A 34 -19.43 5.22 13.02
CA GLY A 34 -20.62 4.89 12.22
C GLY A 34 -20.89 3.42 11.88
N ILE A 35 -19.93 2.49 11.98
CA ILE A 35 -20.02 1.21 11.24
C ILE A 35 -19.95 -0.07 12.12
N GLY A 36 -19.59 0.01 13.42
CA GLY A 36 -19.83 -1.11 14.36
C GLY A 36 -18.73 -1.38 15.39
N VAL A 37 -18.79 -2.57 16.00
CA VAL A 37 -18.05 -2.97 17.21
C VAL A 37 -16.54 -3.21 17.02
N GLN A 38 -16.03 -3.31 15.78
CA GLN A 38 -14.63 -3.67 15.49
C GLN A 38 -13.97 -2.79 14.41
N PRO A 39 -13.90 -1.46 14.61
CA PRO A 39 -13.39 -0.51 13.61
C PRO A 39 -11.93 -0.76 13.20
N LYS A 40 -11.11 -1.31 14.11
CA LYS A 40 -9.71 -1.66 13.81
C LYS A 40 -9.58 -2.72 12.73
N LYS A 41 -10.43 -3.76 12.75
CA LYS A 41 -10.38 -4.83 11.75
C LYS A 41 -10.80 -4.33 10.37
N PHE A 42 -11.85 -3.51 10.33
CA PHE A 42 -12.31 -2.90 9.09
C PHE A 42 -11.23 -2.00 8.46
N ALA A 43 -10.62 -1.11 9.26
CA ALA A 43 -9.54 -0.25 8.78
C ALA A 43 -8.32 -1.05 8.32
N ALA A 44 -7.99 -2.16 8.99
CA ALA A 44 -6.89 -3.05 8.58
C ALA A 44 -7.17 -3.76 7.26
N VAL A 45 -8.39 -4.28 7.05
CA VAL A 45 -8.78 -4.90 5.77
C VAL A 45 -8.74 -3.88 4.64
N PHE A 46 -9.19 -2.64 4.89
CA PHE A 46 -9.12 -1.58 3.89
C PHE A 46 -7.67 -1.21 3.56
N LEU A 47 -6.82 -1.05 4.59
CA LEU A 47 -5.40 -0.77 4.40
C LEU A 47 -4.71 -1.88 3.59
N PHE A 48 -4.99 -3.13 3.91
CA PHE A 48 -4.46 -4.26 3.15
C PHE A 48 -4.91 -4.21 1.68
N GLY A 49 -6.20 -3.98 1.45
CA GLY A 49 -6.75 -3.83 0.09
C GLY A 49 -6.12 -2.67 -0.68
N SER A 50 -5.88 -1.53 -0.04
CA SER A 50 -5.27 -0.36 -0.69
C SER A 50 -3.81 -0.61 -1.05
N VAL A 51 -3.03 -1.27 -0.19
CA VAL A 51 -1.64 -1.67 -0.47
C VAL A 51 -1.60 -2.63 -1.66
N VAL A 52 -2.47 -3.65 -1.69
CA VAL A 52 -2.53 -4.62 -2.80
C VAL A 52 -2.90 -3.92 -4.12
N LEU A 53 -3.95 -3.09 -4.12
CA LEU A 53 -4.40 -2.39 -5.33
C LEU A 53 -3.37 -1.38 -5.85
N SER A 54 -2.71 -0.65 -4.95
CA SER A 54 -1.64 0.28 -5.33
C SER A 54 -0.42 -0.44 -5.90
N GLY A 55 -0.02 -1.58 -5.32
CA GLY A 55 1.03 -2.43 -5.88
C GLY A 55 0.68 -2.96 -7.27
N ALA A 56 -0.55 -3.44 -7.45
CA ALA A 56 -1.05 -3.88 -8.76
C ALA A 56 -1.03 -2.73 -9.78
N ALA A 57 -1.46 -1.52 -9.39
CA ALA A 57 -1.42 -0.35 -10.25
C ALA A 57 0.02 -0.01 -10.67
N ILE A 58 0.98 -0.01 -9.74
CA ILE A 58 2.40 0.25 -10.04
C ILE A 58 2.93 -0.76 -11.06
N ILE A 59 2.69 -2.05 -10.84
CA ILE A 59 3.11 -3.13 -11.74
C ILE A 59 2.56 -2.91 -13.17
N LEU A 60 1.27 -2.61 -13.28
CA LEU A 60 0.61 -2.40 -14.57
C LEU A 60 1.12 -1.14 -15.28
N PHE A 61 1.21 -0.02 -14.57
CA PHE A 61 1.65 1.26 -15.16
C PHE A 61 3.13 1.25 -15.55
N MET A 62 3.98 0.58 -14.76
CA MET A 62 5.41 0.48 -15.04
C MET A 62 5.76 -0.71 -15.96
N ASN A 63 4.79 -1.52 -16.38
CA ASN A 63 5.00 -2.75 -17.15
C ASN A 63 6.08 -3.66 -16.53
N LEU A 64 6.02 -3.87 -15.21
CA LEU A 64 6.99 -4.71 -14.51
C LEU A 64 6.78 -6.20 -14.82
N ASP A 65 7.86 -6.93 -15.12
CA ASP A 65 7.80 -8.39 -15.28
C ASP A 65 7.67 -9.08 -13.92
N ILE A 66 6.49 -9.68 -13.69
CA ILE A 66 6.13 -10.37 -12.45
C ILE A 66 6.40 -11.88 -12.48
N LYS A 67 6.90 -12.44 -13.58
CA LYS A 67 7.24 -13.88 -13.67
C LYS A 67 8.18 -14.35 -12.56
N PRO A 68 9.22 -13.58 -12.15
CA PRO A 68 10.11 -14.00 -11.08
C PRO A 68 9.39 -14.15 -9.72
N LEU A 69 8.42 -13.27 -9.44
CA LEU A 69 7.64 -13.31 -8.20
C LEU A 69 6.71 -14.54 -8.18
N LEU A 70 6.03 -14.82 -9.29
CA LEU A 70 5.15 -15.98 -9.44
C LEU A 70 5.90 -17.30 -9.21
N LEU A 71 7.11 -17.42 -9.75
CA LEU A 71 7.96 -18.61 -9.56
C LEU A 71 8.45 -18.79 -8.12
N LEU A 72 8.58 -17.70 -7.36
CA LEU A 72 8.95 -17.74 -5.94
C LEU A 72 7.78 -18.24 -5.08
N ILE A 73 6.55 -17.81 -5.37
CA ILE A 73 5.35 -18.15 -4.60
C ILE A 73 4.84 -19.56 -4.96
N SER A 74 5.11 -20.06 -6.17
CA SER A 74 4.70 -21.40 -6.62
C SER A 74 5.63 -22.53 -6.15
N ARG A 75 6.67 -22.23 -5.36
CA ARG A 75 7.56 -23.21 -4.72
C ARG A 75 7.19 -23.37 -3.26
#